data_AF-A0A1G1T2L9-F1
#
_entry.id   AF-A0A1G1T2L9-F1
#
_cell.length_a   1.000
_cell.length_b   1.000
_cell.length_c   1.000
_cell.angle_alpha   90.00
_cell.angle_beta   90.00
_cell.angle_gamma   90.00
#
_symmetry.space_group_name_H-M   'P 1'
#
loop_
_entity.id
_entity.type
_entity.pdbx_description
1 polymer ?
#
loop_
_entity_poly.entity_id
_entity_poly.type
_entity_poly.pdbx_seq_one_letter_code
_entity_poly.pdbx_strand_id
1 'polypeptide(L)' 'MPPLEFTIVMVGALVLFAPVTGYIAASYGRSFWRWYALGVLLPFFSMFVAIFVAIRTRLAEEKANPKLPKH' A
#
# COMPACT_ATOMS: atom_id res chain seq x y z
N MET A 1 11.92 12.31 10.33
CA MET A 1 12.30 10.89 10.35
C MET A 1 11.06 10.12 10.72
N PRO A 2 10.53 9.20 9.88
CA PRO A 2 9.45 8.35 10.34
C PRO A 2 9.93 7.61 11.60
N PRO A 3 9.12 7.51 12.66
CA PRO A 3 9.56 6.86 13.89
C PRO A 3 9.91 5.42 13.56
N LEU A 4 11.09 4.96 13.99
CA LEU A 4 11.62 3.62 13.77
C LEU A 4 10.56 2.52 14.06
N GLU A 5 9.69 2.82 15.02
CA GLU A 5 8.51 2.07 15.45
C GLU A 5 7.56 1.73 14.29
N PHE A 6 7.20 2.71 13.44
CA PHE A 6 6.31 2.49 12.31
C PHE A 6 6.96 1.58 11.26
N THR A 7 8.27 1.71 11.06
CA THR A 7 9.01 0.87 10.12
C THR A 7 9.06 -0.57 10.61
N ILE A 8 9.34 -0.77 11.90
CA ILE A 8 9.36 -2.10 12.54
C ILE A 8 7.98 -2.76 12.48
N VAL A 9 6.91 -2.01 12.78
CA VAL A 9 5.54 -2.54 12.73
C VAL A 9 5.15 -2.93 11.30
N MET A 10 5.46 -2.10 10.30
CA MET A 10 5.16 -2.45 8.90
C MET A 10 5.96 -3.66 8.41
N VAL A 11 7.25 -3.75 8.73
CA VAL A 11 8.09 -4.88 8.34
C VAL A 11 7.65 -6.15 9.06
N GLY A 12 7.37 -6.08 10.37
CA GLY A 12 6.87 -7.21 11.15
C GLY A 12 5.52 -7.71 10.65
N ALA A 13 4.59 -6.80 10.32
CA ALA A 13 3.31 -7.15 9.73
C ALA A 13 3.48 -7.85 8.37
N LEU A 14 4.36 -7.36 7.50
CA LEU A 14 4.68 -7.98 6.21
C LEU A 14 5.28 -9.38 6.37
N VAL A 15 6.24 -9.53 7.29
CA VAL A 15 6.96 -10.80 7.52
C VAL A 15 6.07 -11.84 8.20
N LEU A 16 5.05 -11.45 8.97
CA LEU A 16 4.11 -12.39 9.56
C LEU A 16 2.94 -12.71 8.62
N PHE A 17 2.30 -11.70 8.04
CA PHE A 17 1.10 -11.91 7.22
C PHE A 17 1.39 -12.54 5.86
N ALA A 18 2.48 -12.15 5.18
CA ALA A 18 2.79 -12.67 3.85
C ALA A 18 3.04 -14.20 3.82
N PRO A 19 3.89 -14.78 4.71
CA PRO A 19 4.08 -16.23 4.72
C PRO A 19 2.90 -16.98 5.32
N VAL A 20 2.16 -16.44 6.29
CA VAL A 20 0.93 -17.08 6.80
C VAL A 20 -0.12 -17.20 5.69
N THR A 21 -0.31 -16.14 4.91
CA THR A 21 -1.23 -16.14 3.75
C THR A 21 -0.77 -17.12 2.67
N GLY A 22 0.54 -17.16 2.39
CA GLY A 22 1.13 -18.13 1.48
C GLY A 22 0.97 -19.58 1.95
N TYR A 23 1.19 -19.83 3.25
CA TYR A 23 1.11 -21.16 3.85
C TYR A 23 -0.31 -21.73 3.84
N ILE A 24 -1.31 -20.89 4.18
CA ILE A 24 -2.72 -21.25 4.07
C ILE A 24 -3.05 -21.57 2.61
N ALA A 25 -2.68 -20.71 1.66
CA ALA A 25 -2.97 -20.96 0.25
C ALA A 25 -2.30 -22.23 -0.32
N ALA A 26 -1.06 -22.52 0.10
CA ALA A 26 -0.35 -23.74 -0.26
C ALA A 26 -1.04 -24.99 0.29
N SER A 27 -1.59 -24.91 1.50
CA SER A 27 -2.36 -25.99 2.13
C SER A 27 -3.67 -26.31 1.40
N TYR A 28 -4.23 -25.33 0.68
CA TYR A 28 -5.44 -25.48 -0.16
C TYR A 28 -5.13 -25.85 -1.63
N GLY A 29 -3.89 -26.22 -1.97
CA GLY A 29 -3.50 -26.64 -3.32
C GLY A 29 -3.33 -25.50 -4.34
N ARG A 30 -3.31 -24.24 -3.89
CA ARG A 30 -2.98 -23.08 -4.73
C ARG A 30 -1.50 -22.72 -4.58
N SER A 31 -0.88 -22.28 -5.67
CA SER A 31 0.53 -21.88 -5.71
C SER A 31 0.86 -20.78 -4.69
N PHE A 32 1.67 -21.15 -3.69
CA PHE A 32 2.20 -20.31 -2.59
C PHE A 32 2.65 -18.92 -3.08
N TRP A 33 3.41 -18.90 -4.17
CA TRP A 33 4.01 -17.70 -4.75
C TRP A 33 2.99 -16.65 -5.21
N ARG A 34 1.81 -17.04 -5.71
CA ARG A 34 0.78 -16.07 -6.13
C ARG A 34 0.20 -15.32 -4.93
N TRP A 35 -0.02 -16.01 -3.82
CA TRP A 35 -0.61 -15.44 -2.61
C TRP A 35 0.39 -14.68 -1.78
N TYR A 36 1.63 -15.14 -1.74
CA TYR A 36 2.75 -14.40 -1.17
C TYR A 36 2.98 -13.09 -1.92
N ALA A 37 3.06 -13.12 -3.26
CA ALA A 37 3.19 -11.92 -4.08
C ALA A 37 2.00 -10.95 -3.84
N LEU A 38 0.77 -11.47 -3.73
CA LEU A 38 -0.40 -10.65 -3.38
C LEU A 38 -0.22 -9.93 -2.04
N GLY A 39 0.18 -10.64 -0.98
CA GLY A 39 0.38 -10.05 0.36
C GLY A 39 1.51 -9.02 0.39
N VAL A 40 2.57 -9.22 -0.41
CA VAL A 40 3.66 -8.27 -0.54
C VAL A 40 3.27 -7.07 -1.41
N LEU A 41 2.53 -7.27 -2.51
CA LEU A 41 2.20 -6.23 -3.48
C LEU A 41 1.07 -5.31 -3.00
N LEU A 42 0.15 -5.82 -2.18
CA LEU A 42 -1.00 -5.07 -1.64
C LEU A 42 -0.62 -3.74 -0.95
N PRO A 43 0.35 -3.70 -0.01
CA PRO A 43 0.76 -2.45 0.62
C PRO A 43 1.40 -1.45 -0.36
N PHE A 44 2.18 -1.92 -1.34
CA PHE A 44 2.69 -1.03 -2.39
C PHE A 44 1.55 -0.46 -3.22
N PHE A 45 0.60 -1.30 -3.65
CA PHE A 45 -0.55 -0.86 -4.43
C PHE A 45 -1.41 0.14 -3.66
N SER A 46 -1.64 -0.08 -2.36
CA SER A 46 -2.32 0.86 -1.48
C SER A 46 -1.65 2.25 -1.45
N MET A 47 -0.32 2.29 -1.37
CA MET A 47 0.42 3.57 -1.40
C MET A 47 0.24 4.30 -2.74
N PHE A 48 0.30 3.59 -3.86
CA PHE A 48 0.04 4.19 -5.18
C PHE A 48 -1.38 4.76 -5.28
N VAL A 49 -2.38 4.04 -4.78
CA VAL A 49 -3.76 4.51 -4.75
C VAL A 49 -3.88 5.77 -3.89
N ALA A 50 -3.27 5.81 -2.72
CA ALA A 50 -3.28 6.98 -1.85
C ALA A 50 -2.67 8.21 -2.53
N ILE A 51 -1.52 8.06 -3.20
CA ILE A 51 -0.86 9.13 -3.95
C ILE A 51 -1.76 9.60 -5.11
N PHE A 52 -2.33 8.66 -5.86
CA PHE A 52 -3.22 8.98 -6.98
C PHE A 52 -4.45 9.76 -6.52
N VAL A 53 -5.08 9.32 -5.43
CA VAL A 53 -6.22 10.01 -4.81
C VAL A 53 -5.78 11.40 -4.33
N ALA A 54 -4.64 11.53 -3.66
CA ALA A 54 -4.13 12.81 -3.20
C ALA A 54 -3.93 13.80 -4.37
N ILE A 55 -3.31 13.36 -5.48
CA ILE A 55 -3.14 14.18 -6.68
C ILE A 55 -4.50 14.58 -7.27
N ARG A 56 -5.43 13.63 -7.38
CA ARG A 56 -6.78 13.89 -7.91
C ARG A 56 -7.54 14.88 -7.05
N THR A 57 -7.42 14.78 -5.73
CA THR A 57 -8.02 15.72 -4.78
C THR A 57 -7.42 17.11 -4.94
N ARG A 58 -6.09 17.24 -5.05
CA ARG A 58 -5.43 18.54 -5.30
C ARG A 58 -5.87 19.19 -6.60
N LEU A 59 -5.95 18.40 -7.68
CA LEU A 59 -6.43 18.90 -8.97
C LEU A 59 -7.91 19.31 -8.93
N ALA A 60 -8.74 18.61 -8.16
CA ALA A 60 -10.13 18.98 -7.97
C ALA A 60 -10.27 20.28 -7.15
N GLU A 61 -9.46 20.45 -6.10
CA GLU A 61 -9.39 21.67 -5.28
C GLU A 61 -8.92 22.89 -6.12
N GLU A 62 -7.90 22.71 -6.96
CA GLU A 62 -7.37 23.78 -7.84
C GLU A 62 -8.41 24.23 -8.88
N LYS A 63 -9.18 23.28 -9.44
CA LYS A 63 -10.28 23.61 -10.37
C LYS A 63 -11.47 24.28 -9.68
N ALA A 64 -11.71 23.98 -8.42
CA ALA A 64 -12.77 24.58 -7.63
C ALA A 64 -12.41 25.97 -7.06
N ASN A 65 -11.11 26.30 -6.98
CA ASN A 65 -10.64 27.58 -6.43
C ASN A 65 -9.83 28.40 -7.46
N PRO A 66 -10.47 29.32 -8.22
CA PRO A 66 -9.80 30.11 -9.27
C PRO A 66 -8.82 31.19 -8.78
N LYS A 67 -8.39 31.17 -7.51
CA LYS A 67 -7.50 32.19 -6.91
C LYS A 67 -6.10 31.71 -6.48
N LEU A 68 -5.66 30.51 -6.86
CA LEU A 68 -4.30 30.07 -6.48
C LEU A 68 -3.24 30.67 -7.43
N PRO A 69 -2.27 31.48 -6.95
CA PRO A 69 -1.11 31.85 -7.76
C PRO A 69 -0.24 30.62 -8.01
N LYS A 70 0.07 30.36 -9.29
CA LYS A 70 1.06 29.35 -9.69
C LYS A 70 2.43 29.78 -9.19
N HIS A 71 2.96 29.07 -8.19
CA HIS A 71 4.34 29.14 -7.74
C HIS A 71 5.13 27.96 -8.29
#